data_AF-A0A2J6QDK6-F1
#
_entry.id   AF-A0A2J6QDK6-F1
#
_cell.length_a   1.000
_cell.length_b   1.000
_cell.length_c   1.000
_cell.angle_alpha   90.00
_cell.angle_beta   90.00
_cell.angle_gamma   90.00
#
_symmetry.space_group_name_H-M   'P 1'
#
loop_
_entity.id
_entity.type
_entity.pdbx_description
1 polymer ?
#
loop_
_entity_poly.entity_id
_entity_poly.type
_entity_poly.pdbx_seq_one_letter_code
_entity_poly.pdbx_strand_id
1 'polypeptide(L)'
;MELCLISRFTWGDFEAVSYCWESEVRERKIVINQEVLEVPKNLEALLQRIRRLLDAKSGMKFWIDALCINQSDIYEKNHQVKLMQTIYTKAFAVVVWLGKGTEDGAKAIEFVSSMSHCAPGQKEEARGENGIPSWFPWVPLVEFFSLAYWRRLWIIQELALNHHMSLFLCGERELSRRMILRTSEFYQRNSLLIDGFHSRYWNKSVVSGPEEAPYPSL
;
A
#
# COMPACT_ATOMS: atom_id res chain seq x y z
N MET A 1 -28.44 -1.59 23.04
CA MET A 1 -27.59 -2.79 23.02
C MET A 1 -26.16 -2.29 22.96
N GLU A 2 -25.47 -2.22 24.09
CA GLU A 2 -24.05 -1.83 24.11
C GLU A 2 -23.20 -3.09 23.98
N LEU A 3 -22.45 -3.19 22.90
CA LEU A 3 -21.42 -4.20 22.74
C LEU A 3 -20.17 -3.68 23.44
N CYS A 4 -19.86 -4.23 24.62
CA CYS A 4 -18.60 -3.98 25.31
C CYS A 4 -17.52 -4.90 24.71
N LEU A 5 -16.77 -4.39 23.74
CA LEU A 5 -15.59 -5.09 23.22
C LEU A 5 -14.48 -4.96 24.25
N ILE A 6 -14.08 -6.08 24.86
CA ILE A 6 -12.95 -6.12 25.80
C ILE A 6 -11.66 -6.00 24.99
N SER A 7 -10.83 -5.01 25.31
CA SER A 7 -9.52 -4.82 24.66
C SER A 7 -8.56 -5.96 24.97
N ARG A 8 -7.70 -6.33 24.02
CA ARG A 8 -6.73 -7.42 24.23
C ARG A 8 -5.61 -7.07 25.22
N PHE A 9 -5.34 -5.78 25.41
CA PHE A 9 -4.36 -5.27 26.37
C PHE A 9 -5.02 -4.31 27.36
N THR A 10 -4.46 -4.23 28.57
CA THR A 10 -4.92 -3.33 29.64
C THR A 10 -4.81 -1.85 29.28
N TRP A 11 -3.93 -1.53 28.34
CA TRP A 11 -3.74 -0.20 27.78
C TRP A 11 -4.52 0.03 26.47
N GLY A 12 -5.36 -0.90 26.04
CA GLY A 12 -6.13 -0.81 24.79
C GLY A 12 -5.47 -1.51 23.61
N ASP A 13 -6.21 -1.66 22.52
CA ASP A 13 -5.69 -2.21 21.26
C ASP A 13 -4.85 -1.18 20.48
N PHE A 14 -4.07 -1.68 19.53
CA PHE A 14 -3.27 -0.86 18.62
C PHE A 14 -3.23 -1.47 17.23
N GLU A 15 -2.98 -0.63 16.23
CA GLU A 15 -2.65 -1.01 14.87
C GLU A 15 -1.16 -0.78 14.60
N ALA A 16 -0.53 -1.71 13.89
CA ALA A 16 0.83 -1.53 13.43
C ALA A 16 0.83 -0.87 12.06
N VAL A 17 1.75 0.05 11.82
CA VAL A 17 1.86 0.76 10.55
C VAL A 17 3.07 0.28 9.77
N SER A 18 2.84 -0.14 8.54
CA SER A 18 3.88 -0.52 7.59
C SER A 18 3.97 0.48 6.44
N TYR A 19 5.17 0.99 6.17
CA TYR A 19 5.42 1.93 5.08
C TYR A 19 6.87 1.92 4.63
N CYS A 20 7.15 2.42 3.42
CA CYS A 20 8.51 2.51 2.92
C CYS A 20 9.23 3.76 3.43
N TRP A 21 10.43 3.57 3.98
CA TRP A 21 11.36 4.66 4.26
C TRP A 21 11.98 5.10 2.94
N GLU A 22 11.46 6.18 2.35
CA GLU A 22 11.86 6.66 1.02
C GLU A 22 13.04 7.64 1.06
N SER A 23 13.28 8.28 2.21
CA SER A 23 14.35 9.26 2.38
C SER A 23 14.69 9.44 3.86
N GLU A 24 15.98 9.65 4.13
CA GLU A 24 16.49 10.07 5.46
C GLU A 24 16.38 11.59 5.68
N VAL A 25 16.02 12.36 4.65
CA VAL A 25 15.88 13.82 4.76
C VAL A 25 14.66 14.16 5.61
N ARG A 26 14.91 14.76 6.77
CA ARG A 26 13.90 15.20 7.74
C ARG A 26 13.63 16.68 7.57
N GLU A 27 12.51 17.01 6.94
CA GLU A 27 12.17 18.39 6.54
C GLU A 27 10.76 18.83 6.97
N ARG A 28 9.96 17.92 7.56
CA ARG A 28 8.62 18.23 8.05
C ARG A 28 8.58 18.16 9.56
N LYS A 29 7.85 19.08 10.17
CA LYS A 29 7.69 19.14 11.64
C LYS A 29 6.36 18.55 12.04
N ILE A 30 6.40 17.64 13.02
CA ILE A 30 5.23 17.12 13.71
C ILE A 30 5.37 17.38 15.20
N VAL A 31 4.25 17.34 15.92
CA VAL A 31 4.24 17.50 17.39
C VAL A 31 3.76 16.21 18.02
N ILE A 32 4.56 15.64 18.91
CA ILE A 32 4.24 14.44 19.69
C ILE A 32 4.50 14.77 21.15
N ASN A 33 3.49 14.64 22.02
CA ASN A 33 3.62 14.95 23.46
C ASN A 33 4.24 16.32 23.75
N GLN A 34 3.84 17.35 22.97
CA GLN A 34 4.36 18.73 23.04
C GLN A 34 5.81 18.92 22.54
N GLU A 35 6.50 17.85 22.16
CA GLU A 35 7.82 17.90 21.54
C GLU A 35 7.70 18.02 20.02
N VAL A 36 8.55 18.85 19.42
CA VAL A 36 8.63 18.99 17.96
C VAL A 36 9.64 18.00 17.41
N LEU A 37 9.18 17.10 16.55
CA LEU A 37 10.04 16.15 15.84
C LEU A 37 10.09 16.48 14.35
N GLU A 38 11.28 16.36 13.77
CA GLU A 38 11.47 16.43 12.33
C GLU A 38 11.38 15.03 11.71
N VAL A 39 10.56 14.89 10.69
CA VAL A 39 10.26 13.62 10.02
C VAL A 39 10.38 13.76 8.50
N PRO A 40 10.61 12.64 7.79
CA PRO A 40 10.55 12.63 6.34
C PRO A 40 9.16 12.99 5.81
N LYS A 41 9.12 13.57 4.60
CA LYS A 41 7.88 13.95 3.92
C LYS A 41 6.89 12.79 3.76
N ASN A 42 7.39 11.57 3.53
CA ASN A 42 6.52 10.40 3.39
C ASN A 42 5.82 10.04 4.71
N LEU A 43 6.53 10.11 5.84
CA LEU A 43 5.96 9.85 7.16
C LEU A 43 4.93 10.92 7.54
N GLU A 44 5.20 12.19 7.24
CA GLU A 44 4.24 13.26 7.49
C GLU A 44 2.93 13.04 6.69
N ALA A 45 3.03 12.68 5.42
CA ALA A 45 1.88 12.38 4.58
C ALA A 45 1.06 11.19 5.11
N LEU A 46 1.76 10.14 5.54
CA LEU A 46 1.17 8.97 6.20
C LEU A 46 0.40 9.37 7.46
N LEU A 47 1.01 10.16 8.35
CA LEU A 47 0.37 10.63 9.58
C LEU A 47 -0.87 11.49 9.29
N GLN A 48 -0.81 12.38 8.29
CA GLN A 48 -1.99 13.13 7.84
C GLN A 48 -3.12 12.20 7.40
N ARG A 49 -2.79 11.13 6.66
CA ARG A 49 -3.80 10.16 6.20
C ARG A 49 -4.39 9.35 7.35
N ILE A 50 -3.56 8.87 8.29
CA ILE A 50 -4.00 8.13 9.48
C ILE A 50 -4.98 8.97 10.29
N ARG A 51 -4.69 10.26 10.51
CA ARG A 51 -5.58 11.18 11.26
C ARG A 51 -7.00 11.29 10.70
N ARG A 52 -7.22 10.94 9.43
CA ARG A 52 -8.53 10.98 8.79
C ARG A 52 -9.33 9.68 8.97
N LEU A 53 -8.67 8.57 9.32
CA LEU A 53 -9.29 7.28 9.56
C LEU A 53 -10.27 7.33 10.73
N LEU A 54 -11.32 6.51 10.66
CA LEU A 54 -12.29 6.38 11.75
C LEU A 54 -11.63 5.82 13.02
N ASP A 55 -10.71 4.86 12.88
CA ASP A 55 -10.01 4.27 14.02
C ASP A 55 -9.15 5.29 14.75
N ALA A 56 -8.47 6.18 14.04
CA ALA A 56 -7.74 7.29 14.67
C ALA A 56 -8.68 8.26 15.41
N LYS A 57 -9.86 8.53 14.84
CA LYS A 57 -10.88 9.40 15.46
C LYS A 57 -11.53 8.76 16.69
N SER A 58 -11.60 7.43 16.75
CA SER A 58 -12.13 6.68 17.90
C SER A 58 -11.09 6.44 19.00
N GLY A 59 -9.84 6.88 18.79
CA GLY A 59 -8.75 6.78 19.77
C GLY A 59 -7.91 5.51 19.65
N MET A 60 -7.98 4.77 18.53
CA MET A 60 -7.07 3.67 18.24
C MET A 60 -5.62 4.14 18.29
N LYS A 61 -4.75 3.32 18.90
CA LYS A 61 -3.32 3.59 18.98
C LYS A 61 -2.62 3.06 17.74
N PHE A 62 -1.58 3.76 17.29
CA PHE A 62 -0.78 3.35 16.14
C PHE A 62 0.66 3.16 16.57
N TRP A 63 1.22 1.99 16.25
CA TRP A 63 2.64 1.72 16.38
C TRP A 63 3.33 2.00 15.05
N ILE A 64 4.23 2.98 15.05
CA ILE A 64 5.01 3.40 13.88
C ILE A 64 6.48 3.30 14.27
N ASP A 65 7.24 2.42 13.64
CA ASP A 65 8.64 2.13 13.96
C ASP A 65 9.51 3.40 14.13
N ALA A 66 9.41 4.35 13.20
CA ALA A 66 10.17 5.59 13.19
C ALA A 66 9.87 6.52 14.39
N LEU A 67 8.72 6.35 15.05
CA LEU A 67 8.28 7.17 16.17
C LEU A 67 8.31 6.43 17.52
N CYS A 68 8.02 5.13 17.50
CA CYS A 68 7.92 4.29 18.70
C CYS A 68 9.24 3.65 19.10
N ILE A 69 10.24 3.65 18.22
CA ILE A 69 11.60 3.16 18.51
C ILE A 69 12.52 4.36 18.57
N ASN A 70 13.36 4.44 19.60
CA ASN A 70 14.43 5.42 19.63
C ASN A 70 15.47 5.12 18.53
N GLN A 71 15.37 5.83 17.42
CA GLN A 71 16.24 5.63 16.26
C GLN A 71 17.72 5.96 16.54
N SER A 72 18.01 6.72 17.60
CA SER A 72 19.37 7.07 18.01
C SER A 72 20.05 6.01 18.89
N ASP A 73 19.28 5.08 19.47
CA ASP A 73 19.80 4.00 20.29
C ASP A 73 19.88 2.70 19.49
N ILE A 74 21.12 2.31 19.16
CA ILE A 74 21.39 1.08 18.40
C ILE A 74 20.98 -0.17 19.18
N TYR A 75 21.13 -0.17 20.50
CA TYR A 75 20.75 -1.31 21.33
C TYR A 75 19.23 -1.49 21.36
N GLU A 76 18.50 -0.40 21.59
CA GLU A 76 17.04 -0.42 21.52
C GLU A 76 16.57 -0.84 20.14
N LYS A 77 17.11 -0.25 19.07
CA LYS A 77 16.74 -0.60 17.69
C LYS A 77 16.95 -2.08 17.42
N ASN A 78 18.10 -2.63 17.78
CA ASN A 78 18.40 -4.06 17.60
C ASN A 78 17.48 -4.96 18.45
N HIS A 79 17.09 -4.50 19.63
CA HIS A 79 16.11 -5.20 20.47
C HIS A 79 14.71 -5.18 19.84
N GLN A 80 14.24 -4.02 19.39
CA GLN A 80 12.93 -3.83 18.77
C GLN A 80 12.80 -4.58 17.44
N VAL A 81 13.86 -4.64 16.63
CA VAL A 81 13.89 -5.45 15.40
C VAL A 81 13.61 -6.93 15.70
N LYS A 82 14.12 -7.46 16.81
CA LYS A 82 13.82 -8.84 17.24
C LYS A 82 12.36 -9.01 17.69
N LEU A 83 11.71 -7.94 18.13
CA LEU A 83 10.32 -7.93 18.58
C LEU A 83 9.31 -7.68 17.45
N MET A 84 9.75 -7.22 16.26
CA MET A 84 8.85 -6.87 15.16
C MET A 84 7.82 -7.97 14.84
N GLN A 85 8.26 -9.24 14.79
CA GLN A 85 7.36 -10.38 14.61
C GLN A 85 6.22 -10.37 15.63
N THR A 86 6.56 -10.21 16.92
CA THR A 86 5.58 -10.20 18.01
C THR A 86 4.66 -8.99 17.93
N ILE A 87 5.19 -7.81 17.58
CA ILE A 87 4.43 -6.56 17.46
C ILE A 87 3.37 -6.70 16.35
N TYR A 88 3.77 -7.10 15.16
CA TYR A 88 2.85 -7.26 14.02
C TYR A 88 1.83 -8.37 14.24
N THR A 89 2.22 -9.48 14.88
CA THR A 89 1.28 -10.54 15.26
C THR A 89 0.26 -10.09 16.31
N LYS A 90 0.66 -9.21 17.24
CA LYS A 90 -0.21 -8.72 18.32
C LYS A 90 -1.05 -7.50 17.94
N ALA A 91 -0.72 -6.82 16.84
CA ALA A 91 -1.51 -5.71 16.33
C ALA A 91 -2.95 -6.14 16.04
N PHE A 92 -3.90 -5.23 16.22
CA PHE A 92 -5.31 -5.45 15.89
C PHE A 92 -5.48 -5.57 14.38
N ALA A 93 -4.92 -4.59 13.68
CA ALA A 93 -4.79 -4.58 12.24
C ALA A 93 -3.41 -4.05 11.84
N VAL A 94 -3.08 -4.21 10.57
CA VAL A 94 -1.90 -3.58 9.95
C VAL A 94 -2.38 -2.54 8.94
N VAL A 95 -2.02 -1.29 9.16
CA VAL A 95 -2.23 -0.20 8.21
C VAL A 95 -1.01 -0.07 7.33
N VAL A 96 -1.21 -0.26 6.05
CA VAL A 96 -0.15 -0.26 5.05
C VAL A 96 -0.22 1.05 4.27
N TRP A 97 0.88 1.78 4.18
CA TRP A 97 1.00 2.99 3.37
C TRP A 97 1.82 2.74 2.11
N LEU A 98 1.15 2.86 0.97
CA LEU A 98 1.72 2.69 -0.36
C LEU A 98 2.24 4.01 -0.96
N GLY A 99 2.11 5.12 -0.24
CA GLY A 99 2.47 6.46 -0.69
C GLY A 99 1.24 7.31 -1.07
N LYS A 100 1.48 8.55 -1.52
CA LYS A 100 0.40 9.50 -1.88
C LYS A 100 -0.44 9.07 -3.08
N GLY A 101 -0.06 8.00 -3.75
CA GLY A 101 -0.68 7.56 -5.00
C GLY A 101 -0.33 8.48 -6.17
N THR A 102 -0.53 7.93 -7.37
CA THR A 102 -0.50 8.65 -8.65
C THR A 102 -1.88 8.55 -9.30
N GLU A 103 -2.16 9.34 -10.33
CA GLU A 103 -3.41 9.19 -11.10
C GLU A 103 -3.54 7.77 -11.67
N ASP A 104 -2.45 7.20 -12.17
CA ASP A 104 -2.43 5.82 -12.66
C ASP A 104 -2.59 4.82 -11.52
N GLY A 105 -1.97 5.04 -10.36
CA GLY A 105 -2.24 4.27 -9.14
C GLY A 105 -3.72 4.27 -8.77
N ALA A 106 -4.42 5.41 -8.90
CA ALA A 106 -5.86 5.49 -8.63
C ALA A 106 -6.68 4.64 -9.62
N LYS A 107 -6.34 4.66 -10.92
CA LYS A 107 -6.98 3.80 -11.94
C LYS A 107 -6.78 2.31 -11.63
N ALA A 108 -5.58 1.94 -11.16
CA ALA A 108 -5.30 0.57 -10.73
C ALA A 108 -6.22 0.15 -9.58
N ILE A 109 -6.36 1.02 -8.58
CA ILE A 109 -7.19 0.75 -7.39
C ILE A 109 -8.67 0.65 -7.75
N GLU A 110 -9.18 1.52 -8.61
CA GLU A 110 -10.57 1.48 -9.09
C GLU A 110 -10.86 0.18 -9.83
N PHE A 111 -9.92 -0.26 -10.66
CA PHE A 111 -10.01 -1.54 -11.35
C PHE A 111 -10.01 -2.73 -10.40
N VAL A 112 -9.06 -2.76 -9.47
CA VAL A 112 -8.98 -3.78 -8.40
C VAL A 112 -10.29 -3.83 -7.60
N SER A 113 -10.89 -2.67 -7.34
CA SER A 113 -12.20 -2.55 -6.70
C SER A 113 -13.31 -3.16 -7.56
N SER A 114 -13.34 -2.90 -8.88
CA SER A 114 -14.33 -3.51 -9.78
C SER A 114 -14.22 -5.04 -9.89
N MET A 115 -13.00 -5.59 -9.81
CA MET A 115 -12.79 -7.05 -9.78
C MET A 115 -13.31 -7.68 -8.50
N SER A 116 -13.36 -6.92 -7.40
CA SER A 116 -13.88 -7.42 -6.13
C SER A 116 -15.40 -7.69 -6.17
N HIS A 117 -16.12 -7.03 -7.08
CA HIS A 117 -17.58 -7.15 -7.24
C HIS A 117 -17.99 -8.17 -8.31
N CYS A 118 -17.04 -8.66 -9.12
CA CYS A 118 -17.31 -9.75 -10.06
C CYS A 118 -17.30 -11.09 -9.32
N ALA A 119 -18.38 -11.87 -9.44
CA ALA A 119 -18.41 -13.24 -8.97
C ALA A 119 -17.40 -14.09 -9.78
N PRO A 120 -16.75 -15.11 -9.17
CA PRO A 120 -15.95 -16.07 -9.93
C PRO A 120 -16.81 -16.66 -11.06
N GLY A 121 -16.41 -16.44 -12.31
CA GLY A 121 -17.09 -16.99 -13.49
C GLY A 121 -18.02 -16.05 -14.27
N GLN A 122 -18.23 -14.79 -13.85
CA GLN A 122 -19.20 -13.90 -14.54
C GLN A 122 -18.66 -12.97 -15.65
N LYS A 123 -17.35 -12.98 -15.95
CA LYS A 123 -16.80 -12.27 -17.13
C LYS A 123 -15.57 -13.00 -17.70
N GLU A 124 -15.78 -14.18 -18.29
CA GLU A 124 -14.76 -14.84 -19.13
C GLU A 124 -14.82 -14.38 -20.60
N GLU A 125 -15.75 -13.52 -20.99
CA GLU A 125 -16.08 -13.29 -22.41
C GLU A 125 -15.53 -12.02 -23.07
N ALA A 126 -14.76 -11.18 -22.38
CA ALA A 126 -14.08 -10.06 -23.05
C ALA A 126 -12.67 -10.45 -23.52
N ARG A 127 -12.55 -11.45 -24.40
CA ARG A 127 -11.28 -11.76 -25.05
C ARG A 127 -10.94 -10.65 -26.05
N GLY A 128 -10.12 -9.68 -25.63
CA GLY A 128 -9.41 -8.81 -26.57
C GLY A 128 -8.34 -9.59 -27.34
N GLU A 129 -7.65 -8.93 -28.27
CA GLU A 129 -6.55 -9.54 -29.01
C GLU A 129 -5.52 -10.14 -28.02
N ASN A 130 -5.25 -11.44 -28.14
CA ASN A 130 -4.41 -12.25 -27.25
C ASN A 130 -5.05 -12.70 -25.91
N GLY A 131 -6.37 -12.64 -25.74
CA GLY A 131 -7.07 -13.17 -24.55
C GLY A 131 -7.09 -12.23 -23.34
N ILE A 132 -6.50 -11.04 -23.50
CA ILE A 132 -6.52 -9.94 -22.53
C ILE A 132 -7.48 -8.87 -23.06
N PRO A 133 -8.45 -8.38 -22.26
CA PRO A 133 -9.28 -7.26 -22.69
C PRO A 133 -8.48 -5.96 -22.81
N SER A 134 -8.70 -5.19 -23.87
CA SER A 134 -8.04 -3.88 -24.10
C SER A 134 -8.37 -2.82 -23.05
N TRP A 135 -9.50 -2.98 -22.34
CA TRP A 135 -9.91 -2.13 -21.22
C TRP A 135 -9.18 -2.46 -19.90
N PHE A 136 -8.31 -3.47 -19.89
CA PHE A 136 -7.59 -3.87 -18.69
C PHE A 136 -6.43 -2.91 -18.40
N PRO A 137 -6.32 -2.32 -17.19
CA PRO A 137 -5.37 -1.25 -16.89
C PRO A 137 -3.99 -1.82 -16.52
N TRP A 138 -3.31 -2.39 -17.50
CA TRP A 138 -2.00 -3.03 -17.32
C TRP A 138 -0.95 -2.10 -16.76
N VAL A 139 -0.79 -0.93 -17.38
CA VAL A 139 0.21 0.06 -16.96
C VAL A 139 -0.03 0.49 -15.50
N PRO A 140 -1.25 0.94 -15.13
CA PRO A 140 -1.60 1.20 -13.73
C PRO A 140 -1.28 0.07 -12.74
N LEU A 141 -1.60 -1.18 -13.08
CA LEU A 141 -1.36 -2.33 -12.18
C LEU A 141 0.12 -2.65 -12.03
N VAL A 142 0.88 -2.61 -13.14
CA VAL A 142 2.32 -2.80 -13.13
C VAL A 142 2.98 -1.73 -12.26
N GLU A 143 2.60 -0.46 -12.44
CA GLU A 143 3.11 0.64 -11.62
C GLU A 143 2.76 0.44 -10.15
N PHE A 144 1.52 0.06 -9.85
CA PHE A 144 1.08 -0.24 -8.50
C PHE A 144 1.92 -1.34 -7.84
N PHE A 145 2.21 -2.45 -8.52
CA PHE A 145 3.07 -3.51 -7.98
C PHE A 145 4.57 -3.21 -8.05
N SER A 146 4.96 -2.18 -8.80
CA SER A 146 6.35 -1.71 -8.88
C SER A 146 6.73 -0.75 -7.76
N LEU A 147 5.78 -0.28 -6.96
CA LEU A 147 6.02 0.60 -5.81
C LEU A 147 7.11 0.03 -4.89
N ALA A 148 7.97 0.91 -4.38
CA ALA A 148 9.10 0.55 -3.51
C ALA A 148 8.67 -0.29 -2.29
N TYR A 149 7.45 -0.05 -1.80
CA TYR A 149 6.85 -0.82 -0.72
C TYR A 149 6.91 -2.34 -0.96
N TRP A 150 6.55 -2.82 -2.15
CA TRP A 150 6.48 -4.26 -2.47
C TRP A 150 7.86 -4.93 -2.55
N ARG A 151 8.92 -4.15 -2.67
CA ARG A 151 10.31 -4.64 -2.74
C ARG A 151 10.95 -4.80 -1.36
N ARG A 152 10.25 -4.44 -0.28
CA ARG A 152 10.76 -4.52 1.09
C ARG A 152 10.75 -5.97 1.56
N LEU A 153 11.91 -6.48 1.99
CA LEU A 153 12.04 -7.84 2.56
C LEU A 153 11.12 -8.07 3.77
N TRP A 154 10.88 -7.01 4.56
CA TRP A 154 10.09 -7.06 5.79
C TRP A 154 8.58 -7.18 5.56
N ILE A 155 8.10 -7.03 4.32
CA ILE A 155 6.68 -7.14 3.99
C ILE A 155 6.07 -8.49 4.39
N ILE A 156 6.90 -9.54 4.47
CA ILE A 156 6.49 -10.87 4.94
C ILE A 156 6.04 -10.80 6.40
N GLN A 157 6.81 -10.13 7.26
CA GLN A 157 6.45 -10.00 8.67
C GLN A 157 5.21 -9.13 8.86
N GLU A 158 5.00 -8.16 7.98
CA GLU A 158 3.95 -7.16 8.11
C GLU A 158 2.60 -7.66 7.53
N LEU A 159 2.63 -8.37 6.39
CA LEU A 159 1.41 -8.82 5.67
C LEU A 159 1.10 -10.31 5.84
N ALA A 160 2.11 -11.14 6.10
CA ALA A 160 1.92 -12.57 6.25
C ALA A 160 1.61 -12.95 7.70
N LEU A 161 2.05 -12.18 8.71
CA LEU A 161 1.84 -12.54 10.13
C LEU A 161 0.57 -11.97 10.77
N ASN A 162 -0.08 -11.00 10.12
CA ASN A 162 -1.42 -10.56 10.49
C ASN A 162 -2.42 -11.07 9.43
N HIS A 163 -3.03 -12.22 9.71
CA HIS A 163 -3.69 -13.03 8.69
C HIS A 163 -5.07 -12.50 8.22
N HIS A 164 -5.68 -11.55 8.94
CA HIS A 164 -7.09 -11.21 8.68
C HIS A 164 -7.43 -9.72 8.58
N MET A 165 -6.57 -8.80 9.03
CA MET A 165 -6.92 -7.37 9.09
C MET A 165 -5.79 -6.48 8.58
N SER A 166 -5.71 -6.29 7.26
CA SER A 166 -4.82 -5.29 6.66
C SER A 166 -5.59 -4.29 5.81
N LEU A 167 -5.35 -3.02 6.07
CA LEU A 167 -5.89 -1.89 5.32
C LEU A 167 -4.75 -1.22 4.54
N PHE A 168 -4.84 -1.22 3.22
CA PHE A 168 -3.86 -0.56 2.37
C PHE A 168 -4.36 0.83 2.02
N LEU A 169 -3.52 1.82 2.26
CA LEU A 169 -3.75 3.23 2.00
C LEU A 169 -2.84 3.65 0.85
N CYS A 170 -3.44 4.24 -0.19
CA CYS A 170 -2.73 4.80 -1.32
C CYS A 170 -3.36 6.15 -1.65
N GLY A 171 -2.70 7.23 -1.23
CA GLY A 171 -3.30 8.56 -1.20
C GLY A 171 -4.58 8.57 -0.37
N GLU A 172 -5.69 9.01 -0.97
CA GLU A 172 -7.00 9.03 -0.32
C GLU A 172 -7.75 7.69 -0.43
N ARG A 173 -7.26 6.74 -1.25
CA ARG A 173 -7.94 5.48 -1.50
C ARG A 173 -7.58 4.42 -0.46
N GLU A 174 -8.50 3.49 -0.25
CA GLU A 174 -8.38 2.36 0.67
C GLU A 174 -8.56 1.05 -0.09
N LEU A 175 -7.67 0.08 0.12
CA LEU A 175 -7.83 -1.28 -0.38
C LEU A 175 -7.81 -2.28 0.76
N SER A 176 -8.73 -3.24 0.71
CA SER A 176 -8.71 -4.38 1.62
C SER A 176 -7.66 -5.40 1.18
N ARG A 177 -7.15 -6.19 2.14
CA ARG A 177 -6.31 -7.37 1.85
C ARG A 177 -6.92 -8.31 0.79
N ARG A 178 -8.25 -8.51 0.82
CA ARG A 178 -8.98 -9.35 -0.14
C ARG A 178 -8.85 -8.83 -1.58
N MET A 179 -8.83 -7.52 -1.76
CA MET A 179 -8.64 -6.89 -3.06
C MET A 179 -7.23 -7.14 -3.60
N ILE A 180 -6.20 -7.02 -2.74
CA ILE A 180 -4.81 -7.33 -3.12
C ILE A 180 -4.67 -8.81 -3.50
N LEU A 181 -5.21 -9.73 -2.70
CA LEU A 181 -5.14 -11.17 -2.98
C LEU A 181 -5.83 -11.54 -4.30
N ARG A 182 -7.04 -11.04 -4.55
CA ARG A 182 -7.74 -11.30 -5.82
C ARG A 182 -6.97 -10.78 -7.03
N THR A 183 -6.33 -9.63 -6.89
CA THR A 183 -5.51 -9.05 -7.95
C THR A 183 -4.26 -9.89 -8.21
N SER A 184 -3.61 -10.38 -7.14
CA SER A 184 -2.48 -11.29 -7.23
C SER A 184 -2.87 -12.64 -7.87
N GLU A 185 -4.01 -13.22 -7.50
CA GLU A 185 -4.53 -14.46 -8.10
C GLU A 185 -4.83 -14.26 -9.59
N PHE A 186 -5.44 -13.13 -9.94
CA PHE A 186 -5.67 -12.78 -11.33
C PHE A 186 -4.36 -12.67 -12.11
N TYR A 187 -3.36 -11.94 -11.56
CA TYR A 187 -2.05 -11.81 -12.18
C TYR A 187 -1.40 -13.17 -12.40
N GLN A 188 -1.37 -14.04 -11.36
CA GLN A 188 -0.75 -15.36 -11.45
C GLN A 188 -1.39 -16.22 -12.54
N ARG A 189 -2.73 -16.24 -12.62
CA ARG A 189 -3.48 -16.99 -13.64
C ARG A 189 -3.21 -16.50 -15.06
N ASN A 190 -2.85 -15.23 -15.22
CA ASN A 190 -2.65 -14.62 -16.53
C ASN A 190 -1.17 -14.29 -16.84
N SER A 191 -0.23 -14.63 -15.94
CA SER A 191 1.17 -14.19 -15.96
C SER A 191 1.86 -14.26 -17.33
N LEU A 192 1.70 -15.36 -18.06
CA LEU A 192 2.27 -15.52 -19.42
C LEU A 192 1.77 -14.47 -20.42
N LEU A 193 0.49 -14.10 -20.34
CA LEU A 193 -0.10 -13.06 -21.19
C LEU A 193 0.42 -11.67 -20.77
N ILE A 194 0.60 -11.47 -19.46
CA ILE A 194 1.06 -10.20 -18.88
C ILE A 194 2.52 -9.94 -19.24
N ASP A 195 3.39 -10.93 -19.02
CA ASP A 195 4.81 -10.85 -19.31
C ASP A 195 5.04 -10.65 -20.83
N GLY A 196 4.22 -11.31 -21.65
CA GLY A 196 4.21 -11.14 -23.10
C GLY A 196 3.70 -9.76 -23.57
N PHE A 197 2.82 -9.10 -22.80
CA PHE A 197 2.41 -7.71 -23.06
C PHE A 197 3.53 -6.73 -22.68
N HIS A 198 4.13 -6.93 -21.51
CA HIS A 198 5.20 -6.08 -20.97
C HIS A 198 6.42 -6.03 -21.91
N SER A 199 6.83 -7.18 -22.45
CA SER A 199 7.94 -7.28 -23.40
C SER A 199 7.65 -6.57 -24.74
N ARG A 200 6.38 -6.46 -25.16
CA ARG A 200 5.98 -5.85 -26.44
C ARG A 200 5.70 -4.35 -26.36
N TYR A 201 5.18 -3.86 -25.24
CA TYR A 201 4.84 -2.45 -25.07
C TYR A 201 5.96 -1.63 -24.43
N TRP A 202 6.62 -2.13 -23.38
CA TRP A 202 7.68 -1.39 -22.70
C TRP A 202 8.91 -1.18 -23.60
N ASN A 203 9.25 -2.20 -24.42
CA ASN A 203 10.32 -2.08 -25.41
C ASN A 203 9.98 -1.13 -26.57
N LYS A 204 8.70 -0.82 -26.82
CA LYS A 204 8.33 0.21 -27.80
C LYS A 204 8.47 1.61 -27.21
N SER A 205 8.00 1.84 -25.97
CA SER A 205 8.06 3.15 -25.30
C SER A 205 9.49 3.64 -25.01
N VAL A 206 10.47 2.74 -24.87
CA VAL A 206 11.89 3.11 -24.69
C VAL A 206 12.60 3.38 -26.03
N VAL A 207 12.07 2.86 -27.15
CA VAL A 207 12.65 3.03 -28.49
C VAL A 207 12.05 4.20 -29.25
N SER A 208 10.79 4.57 -28.96
CA SER A 208 10.18 5.81 -29.45
C SER A 208 10.18 6.86 -28.33
N GLY A 209 11.15 7.78 -28.36
CA GLY A 209 11.08 9.05 -27.62
C GLY A 209 9.81 9.84 -28.01
N PRO A 210 9.49 10.94 -27.31
CA PRO A 210 8.22 11.63 -27.49
C PRO A 210 8.11 12.13 -28.94
N GLU A 211 7.24 11.51 -29.74
CA GLU A 211 6.83 12.05 -31.03
C GLU A 211 6.04 13.33 -30.77
N GLU A 212 6.58 14.44 -31.28
CA GLU A 212 5.94 15.74 -31.30
C GLU A 212 4.53 15.62 -31.91
N ALA A 213 3.52 16.02 -31.16
CA ALA A 213 2.17 16.17 -31.70
C ALA A 213 2.18 17.26 -32.79
N PRO A 214 1.61 17.01 -33.99
CA PRO A 214 1.60 18.01 -35.03
C PRO A 214 0.68 19.16 -34.63
N TYR A 215 1.26 20.37 -34.53
CA TYR A 215 0.51 21.61 -34.38
C TYR A 215 -0.47 21.78 -35.55
N PRO A 216 -1.72 22.21 -35.30
CA PRO A 216 -2.65 22.54 -36.38
C PRO A 216 -2.14 23.81 -37.08
N SER A 217 -1.90 23.71 -38.37
CA SER A 217 -1.61 24.86 -39.23
C SER A 217 -2.89 25.69 -39.43
N LEU A 218 -2.72 27.01 -39.39
CA LEU A 218 -3.73 28.08 -39.50
C LEU A 218 -4.80 27.87 -40.57
#